data_AF-A0A938KNY3-F1
#
_entry.id   AF-A0A938KNY3-F1
#
_cell.length_a   1.000
_cell.length_b   1.000
_cell.length_c   1.000
_cell.angle_alpha   90.00
_cell.angle_beta   90.00
_cell.angle_gamma   90.00
#
_symmetry.space_group_name_H-M   'P 1'
#
loop_
_entity.id
_entity.type
_entity.pdbx_description
1 polymer ?
#
loop_
_entity_poly.entity_id
_entity_poly.type
_entity_poly.pdbx_seq_one_letter_code
_entity_poly.pdbx_strand_id
1 'polypeptide(L)' 'MQISLPPELEEAVKAKVASGDYNNASEVVCEALRQSFENEKENRWIAREAAIGFVQLEAGQTIEVNSEQHFIDLVRNQA' A
#
# COMPACT_ATOMS: atom_id res chain seq x y z
N MET A 1 11.17 -21.67 13.58
CA MET A 1 9.75 -21.27 13.67
C MET A 1 8.97 -22.18 12.74
N GLN A 2 7.88 -22.80 13.20
CA GLN A 2 7.04 -23.65 12.36
C GLN A 2 5.72 -22.92 12.09
N ILE A 3 5.41 -22.72 10.82
CA ILE A 3 4.18 -22.06 10.36
C ILE A 3 3.43 -23.09 9.52
N SER A 4 2.15 -23.27 9.81
CA SER A 4 1.26 -24.09 9.00
C SER A 4 0.52 -23.20 8.01
N LEU A 5 0.56 -23.58 6.74
CA LEU A 5 -0.16 -22.90 5.68
C LEU A 5 -1.41 -23.71 5.29
N PRO A 6 -2.50 -23.05 4.88
CA PRO A 6 -3.56 -23.71 4.13
C PRO A 6 -3.00 -24.38 2.87
N PRO A 7 -3.58 -25.51 2.41
CA PRO A 7 -3.05 -26.26 1.27
C PRO A 7 -2.84 -25.41 0.01
N GLU A 8 -3.75 -24.48 -0.28
CA GLU A 8 -3.67 -23.59 -1.43
C GLU A 8 -2.43 -22.67 -1.39
N LEU A 9 -2.09 -22.15 -0.20
CA LEU A 9 -0.91 -21.32 -0.02
C LEU A 9 0.38 -22.15 -0.04
N GLU A 10 0.34 -23.39 0.45
CA GLU A 10 1.48 -24.30 0.36
C GLU A 10 1.82 -24.61 -1.11
N GLU A 11 0.82 -24.89 -1.93
CA GLU A 11 1.00 -25.12 -3.37
C GLU A 11 1.51 -23.86 -4.09
N ALA A 12 1.01 -22.67 -3.73
CA ALA A 12 1.52 -21.42 -4.27
C ALA A 12 3.00 -21.19 -3.91
N VAL A 13 3.40 -21.50 -2.68
CA VAL A 13 4.81 -21.41 -2.24
C VAL A 13 5.68 -22.42 -3.00
N LYS A 14 5.21 -23.67 -3.16
CA LYS A 14 5.93 -24.69 -3.95
C LYS A 14 6.12 -24.25 -5.40
N ALA A 15 5.08 -23.70 -6.03
CA ALA A 15 5.16 -23.21 -7.40
C ALA A 15 6.17 -22.05 -7.56
N LYS A 16 6.19 -21.12 -6.60
CA LYS A 16 7.17 -20.00 -6.55
C LYS A 16 8.61 -20.46 -6.36
N VAL A 17 8.84 -21.52 -5.59
CA VAL A 17 10.19 -22.11 -5.47
C VAL A 17 10.55 -22.86 -6.76
N ALA A 18 9.60 -23.60 -7.33
CA ALA A 18 9.80 -24.36 -8.56
C ALA A 18 10.07 -23.48 -9.80
N SER A 19 9.63 -22.21 -9.81
CA SER A 19 9.98 -21.27 -10.89
C SER A 19 11.46 -20.88 -10.90
N GLY A 20 12.17 -21.10 -9.79
CA GLY A 20 13.57 -20.72 -9.62
C GLY A 20 13.78 -19.27 -9.15
N ASP A 21 12.70 -18.50 -8.94
CA ASP A 21 12.78 -17.11 -8.45
C ASP A 21 13.19 -17.04 -6.97
N TYR A 22 13.00 -18.14 -6.23
CA TYR A 22 13.28 -18.24 -4.80
C TYR A 22 13.98 -19.56 -4.48
N ASN A 23 14.94 -19.54 -3.56
CA ASN A 23 15.71 -20.73 -3.19
C ASN A 23 14.94 -21.66 -2.25
N ASN A 24 14.03 -21.09 -1.44
CA ASN A 24 13.30 -21.84 -0.43
C ASN A 24 11.97 -21.15 -0.05
N ALA A 25 11.11 -21.91 0.63
CA ALA A 25 9.81 -21.44 1.10
C ALA A 25 9.90 -20.25 2.08
N SER A 26 10.96 -20.16 2.88
CA SER A 26 11.10 -19.07 3.86
C SER A 26 11.34 -17.74 3.16
N GLU A 27 12.07 -17.71 2.05
CA GLU A 27 12.26 -16.50 1.24
C GLU A 27 10.94 -16.00 0.65
N VAL A 28 10.11 -16.91 0.11
CA VAL A 28 8.79 -16.58 -0.44
C VAL A 28 7.90 -15.95 0.63
N VAL A 29 7.82 -16.57 1.81
CA VAL A 29 6.98 -16.09 2.92
C VAL A 29 7.50 -14.77 3.47
N CYS A 30 8.81 -14.62 3.65
CA CYS A 30 9.40 -13.36 4.13
C CYS A 30 9.16 -12.20 3.16
N GLU A 31 9.27 -12.44 1.85
CA GLU A 31 9.01 -11.43 0.84
C GLU A 31 7.52 -11.04 0.81
N ALA A 32 6.62 -12.03 0.87
CA ALA A 32 5.18 -11.77 0.96
C ALA A 32 4.81 -10.94 2.20
N LEU A 33 5.40 -11.25 3.35
CA LEU A 33 5.19 -10.48 4.58
C LEU A 33 5.74 -9.06 4.48
N ARG A 34 6.92 -8.87 3.86
CA ARG A 34 7.50 -7.54 3.62
C ARG A 34 6.56 -6.68 2.79
N GLN A 35 6.04 -7.23 1.70
CA GLN A 35 5.07 -6.53 0.85
C GLN A 35 3.77 -6.22 1.61
N SER A 36 3.28 -7.15 2.42
CA SER A 36 2.11 -6.92 3.29
C SER A 36 2.34 -5.73 4.23
N PHE A 37 3.49 -5.67 4.90
CA PHE A 37 3.80 -4.59 5.83
C PHE A 37 3.93 -3.22 5.15
N GLU A 38 4.51 -3.16 3.96
CA GLU A 38 4.59 -1.91 3.18
C GLU A 38 3.19 -1.45 2.75
N ASN A 39 2.35 -2.35 2.24
CA ASN A 39 0.96 -2.04 1.87
C ASN A 39 0.15 -1.54 3.08
N GLU A 40 0.29 -2.19 4.23
CA GLU A 40 -0.37 -1.74 5.46
C GLU A 40 0.11 -0.35 5.90
N LYS A 41 1.40 -0.06 5.76
CA LYS A 41 1.97 1.24 6.10
C LYS A 41 1.43 2.33 5.19
N GLU A 42 1.34 2.08 3.89
CA GLU A 42 0.72 3.00 2.92
C GLU A 42 -0.75 3.24 3.26
N ASN A 43 -1.53 2.18 3.48
CA ASN A 43 -2.94 2.29 3.84
C ASN A 43 -3.16 3.07 5.13
N ARG A 44 -2.32 2.85 6.17
CA ARG A 44 -2.38 3.62 7.41
C ARG A 44 -2.05 5.09 7.19
N TRP A 45 -1.09 5.39 6.31
CA TRP A 45 -0.76 6.76 5.95
C TRP A 45 -1.93 7.43 5.22
N ILE A 46 -2.50 6.80 4.19
CA ILE A 46 -3.66 7.35 3.46
C ILE A 46 -4.85 7.58 4.39
N ALA A 47 -5.16 6.61 5.26
CA ALA A 47 -6.26 6.75 6.21
C ALA A 47 -6.05 7.93 7.18
N ARG A 48 -4.81 8.16 7.61
CA ARG A 48 -4.44 9.30 8.44
C ARG A 48 -4.59 10.62 7.69
N GLU A 49 -4.05 10.73 6.47
CA GLU A 49 -4.14 11.95 5.67
C GLU A 49 -5.59 12.28 5.32
N ALA A 50 -6.41 11.27 5.00
CA ALA A 50 -7.84 11.44 4.77
C ALA A 50 -8.54 11.99 6.03
N ALA A 51 -8.25 11.44 7.22
CA ALA A 51 -8.82 11.94 8.47
C ALA A 51 -8.45 13.41 8.72
N ILE A 52 -7.20 13.80 8.45
CA ILE A 52 -6.77 15.21 8.54
C ILE A 52 -7.54 16.06 7.54
N GLY A 53 -7.65 15.62 6.29
CA GLY A 53 -8.37 16.32 5.23
C GLY A 53 -9.85 16.55 5.56
N PHE A 54 -10.52 15.57 6.17
CA PHE A 54 -11.91 15.75 6.63
C PHE A 54 -12.03 16.81 7.73
N VAL A 55 -11.11 16.85 8.70
CA VAL A 55 -11.10 17.89 9.73
C VAL A 55 -10.85 19.28 9.12
N GLN A 56 -9.95 19.37 8.13
CA GLN A 56 -9.68 20.62 7.40
C GLN A 56 -10.91 21.09 6.61
N LEU A 57 -11.60 20.15 5.95
CA LEU A 57 -12.84 20.41 5.21
C LEU A 57 -13.93 20.97 6.15
N GLU A 58 -14.15 20.33 7.30
CA GLU A 58 -15.12 20.79 8.30
C GLU A 58 -14.76 22.16 8.88
N ALA A 59 -13.46 22.46 9.00
CA ALA A 59 -12.96 23.76 9.43
C ALA A 59 -12.99 24.83 8.31
N GLY A 60 -13.43 24.50 7.10
CA GLY A 60 -13.47 25.41 5.95
C GLY A 60 -12.09 25.74 5.37
N GLN A 61 -11.06 24.95 5.67
CA GLN A 61 -9.70 25.11 5.15
C GLN A 61 -9.59 24.52 3.73
N THR A 62 -10.43 25.01 2.82
CA THR A 62 -10.53 24.52 1.45
C THR A 62 -10.22 25.62 0.44
N ILE A 63 -9.72 25.21 -0.72
CA ILE A 63 -9.54 26.09 -1.88
C ILE A 63 -10.55 25.65 -2.94
N GLU A 64 -11.30 26.61 -3.49
CA GLU A 64 -12.20 26.35 -4.60
C GLU A 64 -11.38 26.12 -5.88
N VAL A 65 -11.62 25.00 -6.55
CA VAL A 65 -10.91 24.63 -7.77
C VAL A 65 -11.91 24.45 -8.91
N ASN A 66 -11.84 25.37 -9.88
CA ASN A 66 -12.80 25.47 -10.98
C ASN A 66 -12.31 24.83 -12.29
N SER A 67 -11.08 24.30 -12.32
CA SER A 67 -10.54 23.59 -13.49
C SER A 67 -9.52 22.54 -13.08
N GLU A 68 -9.40 21.49 -13.89
CA GLU A 68 -8.38 20.46 -13.72
C GLU A 68 -6.96 21.06 -13.77
N GLN A 69 -6.71 22.03 -14.65
CA GLN A 69 -5.41 22.68 -14.74
C GLN A 69 -5.07 23.43 -13.44
N HIS A 70 -6.02 24.18 -12.88
CA HIS A 70 -5.84 24.86 -11.60
C HIS A 70 -5.56 23.87 -10.46
N PHE A 71 -6.23 22.71 -10.45
CA PHE A 71 -5.94 21.64 -9.50
C PHE A 71 -4.49 21.15 -9.62
N ILE A 72 -4.06 20.84 -10.84
CA ILE A 72 -2.71 20.33 -11.10
C ILE A 72 -1.64 21.35 -10.67
N ASP A 73 -1.84 22.63 -10.96
CA ASP A 73 -0.90 23.70 -10.62
C ASP A 73 -0.74 23.83 -9.09
N LEU A 74 -1.85 23.72 -8.34
CA LEU A 74 -1.84 23.73 -6.88
C LEU A 74 -1.10 22.53 -6.28
N VAL A 75 -1.38 21.31 -6.75
CA VAL A 75 -0.76 20.09 -6.22
C VAL A 75 0.73 19.99 -6.57
N ARG A 76 1.13 20.49 -7.74
CA ARG A 76 2.53 20.50 -8.17
C ARG A 76 3.34 21.67 -7.62
N ASN A 77 2.72 22.55 -6.84
CA ASN A 77 3.34 23.74 -6.27
C ASN A 77 3.95 24.65 -7.36
N GLN A 78 3.25 24.77 -8.49
CA GLN A 78 3.63 25.59 -9.65
C GLN A 78 2.84 26.90 -9.74
N ALA A 79 2.08 27.23 -8.69
CA ALA A 79 1.29 28.46 -8.56
C ALA A 79 2.13 29.67 -8.14
#